data_AF-A0A2G5L8Y1-F1
#
_entry.id   AF-A0A2G5L8Y1-F1
#
_cell.length_a   1.000
_cell.length_b   1.000
_cell.length_c   1.000
_cell.angle_alpha   90.00
_cell.angle_beta   90.00
_cell.angle_gamma   90.00
#
_symmetry.space_group_name_H-M   'P 1'
#
loop_
_entity.id
_entity.type
_entity.pdbx_description
1 polymer ?
#
loop_
_entity_poly.entity_id
_entity_poly.type
_entity_poly.pdbx_seq_one_letter_code
_entity_poly.pdbx_strand_id
1 'polypeptide(L)'
;MKFKLTFLLLIGIIINGFGQNLNMVIEVNERLVVGEIAGAYLNFENADGTKSRNLVGYHPGELRLQKEDWEKIKAETTKKITLTFDYYALKGKYHNSVNFGIEMQKHHFEKSYLILRVYDFRERKFRKRYGCLTDEKYIAELNFPQGGILIRCR
;
A
#
# COMPACT_ATOMS: atom_id res chain seq x y z
N MET A 1 19.34 49.39 -11.78
CA MET A 1 19.06 48.17 -12.60
C MET A 1 19.61 46.86 -12.03
N LYS A 2 20.09 46.78 -10.77
CA LYS A 2 20.66 45.53 -10.19
C LYS A 2 19.69 44.69 -9.34
N PHE A 3 18.51 45.21 -9.01
CA PHE A 3 17.50 44.53 -8.17
C PHE A 3 16.57 43.58 -8.92
N LYS A 4 16.57 43.59 -10.25
CA LYS A 4 15.72 42.68 -11.06
C LYS A 4 16.33 41.29 -11.25
N LEU A 5 17.65 41.16 -11.10
CA LEU A 5 18.36 39.89 -11.32
C LEU A 5 18.29 38.96 -10.09
N THR A 6 18.22 39.53 -8.88
CA THR A 6 18.10 38.76 -7.64
C THR A 6 16.71 38.14 -7.43
N PHE A 7 15.65 38.75 -7.98
CA PHE A 7 14.29 38.19 -7.89
C PHE A 7 14.10 36.95 -8.78
N LEU A 8 14.84 36.86 -9.90
CA LEU A 8 14.81 35.69 -10.80
C LEU A 8 15.53 34.47 -10.21
N LEU A 9 16.54 34.67 -9.35
CA LEU A 9 17.25 33.57 -8.70
C LEU A 9 16.41 32.88 -7.61
N LEU A 10 15.48 33.61 -7.00
CA LEU A 10 14.55 33.09 -5.98
C LEU A 10 13.41 32.24 -6.58
N ILE A 11 13.09 32.43 -7.86
CA ILE A 11 12.06 31.66 -8.58
C ILE A 11 12.63 30.33 -9.13
N GLY A 12 13.96 30.19 -9.14
CA GLY A 12 14.65 28.99 -9.63
C GLY A 12 14.59 27.76 -8.71
N ILE A 13 14.05 27.89 -7.49
CA ILE A 13 13.73 26.73 -6.64
C ILE A 13 12.39 26.17 -7.11
N ILE A 14 12.37 25.66 -8.34
CA ILE A 14 11.30 24.78 -8.82
C ILE A 14 11.43 23.52 -7.99
N ILE A 15 10.67 23.50 -6.90
CA ILE A 15 9.98 22.37 -6.28
C ILE A 15 10.29 21.03 -6.96
N ASN A 16 11.47 20.48 -6.68
CA ASN A 16 11.71 19.06 -6.87
C ASN A 16 10.87 18.39 -5.78
N GLY A 17 9.61 18.13 -6.10
CA GLY A 17 8.75 17.25 -5.32
C GLY A 17 9.36 15.86 -5.37
N PHE A 18 10.35 15.61 -4.52
CA PHE A 18 10.82 14.26 -4.23
C PHE A 18 9.59 13.45 -3.83
N GLY A 19 9.39 12.31 -4.50
CA GLY A 19 8.30 11.39 -4.20
C GLY A 19 8.26 11.15 -2.69
N GLN A 20 7.14 11.47 -2.07
CA GLN A 20 6.97 11.23 -0.65
C GLN A 20 6.78 9.73 -0.45
N ASN A 21 7.45 9.13 0.51
CA ASN A 21 7.14 7.76 0.88
C ASN A 21 5.84 7.76 1.69
N LEU A 22 5.04 6.71 1.53
CA LEU A 22 3.82 6.53 2.32
C LEU A 22 4.20 5.87 3.64
N ASN A 23 3.89 6.51 4.76
CA ASN A 23 4.05 5.90 6.08
C ASN A 23 3.04 4.76 6.23
N MET A 24 3.52 3.52 6.06
CA MET A 24 2.67 2.35 5.98
C MET A 24 3.26 1.20 6.79
N VAL A 25 2.49 0.68 7.74
CA VAL A 25 2.82 -0.57 8.43
C VAL A 25 1.99 -1.70 7.84
N ILE A 26 2.64 -2.83 7.55
CA ILE A 26 1.99 -4.05 7.13
C ILE A 26 2.07 -5.07 8.27
N GLU A 27 0.92 -5.55 8.71
CA GLU A 27 0.76 -6.66 9.63
C GLU A 27 0.13 -7.84 8.89
N VAL A 28 0.70 -9.03 9.05
CA VAL A 28 0.05 -10.28 8.64
C VAL A 28 -0.19 -11.11 9.87
N ASN A 29 -1.44 -11.50 10.13
CA ASN A 29 -1.79 -12.38 11.23
C ASN A 29 -1.37 -11.85 12.61
N GLU A 30 -1.58 -10.56 12.85
CA GLU A 30 -1.20 -9.85 14.09
C GLU A 30 0.33 -9.81 14.32
N ARG A 31 1.14 -9.97 13.26
CA ARG A 31 2.59 -9.87 13.29
C ARG A 31 3.07 -8.81 12.31
N LEU A 32 3.98 -7.94 12.77
CA LEU A 32 4.64 -6.97 11.91
C LEU A 32 5.48 -7.69 10.85
N VAL A 33 5.34 -7.25 9.61
CA VAL A 33 6.21 -7.68 8.50
C VAL A 33 7.53 -6.92 8.58
N VAL A 34 8.62 -7.64 8.79
CA VAL A 34 9.99 -7.08 8.90
C VAL A 34 10.90 -7.48 7.74
N GLY A 35 10.62 -8.60 7.09
CA GLY A 35 11.38 -9.08 5.92
C GLY A 35 10.69 -10.21 5.16
N GLU A 36 9.48 -10.58 5.55
CA GLU A 36 8.72 -11.71 5.02
C GLU A 36 7.96 -11.37 3.73
N ILE A 37 8.16 -10.19 3.14
CA ILE A 37 7.53 -9.83 1.88
C ILE A 37 8.54 -9.57 0.77
N ALA A 38 8.15 -9.94 -0.45
CA ALA A 38 8.87 -9.61 -1.67
C ALA A 38 7.89 -9.19 -2.77
N GLY A 39 8.45 -8.58 -3.82
CA GLY A 39 7.68 -8.26 -5.02
C GLY A 39 6.44 -7.40 -4.72
N ALA A 40 6.61 -6.31 -3.97
CA ALA A 40 5.53 -5.37 -3.73
C ALA A 40 5.28 -4.53 -5.00
N TYR A 41 4.04 -4.48 -5.49
CA TYR A 41 3.65 -3.71 -6.67
C TYR A 41 2.41 -2.89 -6.39
N LEU A 42 2.36 -1.68 -6.96
CA LEU A 42 1.10 -0.99 -7.22
C LEU A 42 0.63 -1.36 -8.63
N ASN A 43 -0.55 -1.98 -8.70
CA ASN A 43 -1.22 -2.30 -9.94
C ASN A 43 -2.32 -1.27 -10.19
N PHE A 44 -2.29 -0.66 -11.37
CA PHE A 44 -3.22 0.38 -11.79
C PHE A 44 -4.10 -0.15 -12.91
N GLU A 45 -5.39 0.13 -12.82
CA GLU A 45 -6.34 -0.03 -13.92
C GLU A 45 -6.98 1.33 -14.20
N ASN A 46 -6.89 1.78 -15.45
CA ASN A 46 -7.47 3.04 -15.90
C ASN A 46 -8.91 2.85 -16.41
N ALA A 47 -9.63 3.95 -16.58
CA ALA A 47 -11.00 3.96 -17.07
C ALA A 47 -11.16 3.37 -18.49
N ASP A 48 -10.12 3.48 -19.33
CA ASP A 48 -10.06 2.87 -20.67
C ASP A 48 -9.70 1.37 -20.65
N GLY A 49 -9.51 0.78 -19.46
CA GLY A 49 -9.14 -0.61 -19.26
C GLY A 49 -7.63 -0.88 -19.36
N THR A 50 -6.79 0.13 -19.64
CA THR A 50 -5.34 -0.06 -19.65
C THR A 50 -4.83 -0.41 -18.25
N LYS A 51 -3.91 -1.38 -18.19
CA LYS A 51 -3.33 -1.88 -16.95
C LYS A 51 -1.84 -1.62 -16.94
N SER A 52 -1.34 -1.16 -15.79
CA SER A 52 0.10 -1.03 -15.57
C SER A 52 0.44 -1.46 -14.15
N ARG A 53 1.70 -1.84 -13.93
CA ARG A 53 2.21 -2.15 -12.60
C ARG A 53 3.54 -1.47 -12.39
N ASN A 54 3.76 -0.97 -11.18
CA ASN A 54 5.01 -0.36 -10.77
C ASN A 54 5.54 -1.12 -9.55
N LEU A 55 6.83 -1.49 -9.58
CA LEU A 55 7.50 -2.12 -8.44
C LEU A 55 7.70 -1.05 -7.37
N VAL A 56 7.28 -1.35 -6.15
CA VAL A 56 7.44 -0.46 -4.99
C VAL A 56 8.30 -1.13 -3.94
N GLY A 57 9.07 -0.33 -3.21
CA GLY A 57 9.86 -0.82 -2.08
C GLY A 57 9.01 -0.86 -0.81
N TYR A 58 9.27 -1.80 0.07
CA TYR A 58 8.75 -1.76 1.43
C TYR A 58 9.89 -1.92 2.43
N HIS A 59 9.97 -0.98 3.36
CA HIS A 59 10.68 -1.14 4.62
C HIS A 59 9.65 -1.05 5.74
N PRO A 60 9.85 -1.72 6.89
CA PRO A 60 8.86 -1.69 7.96
C PRO A 60 8.50 -0.25 8.37
N GLY A 61 7.24 0.13 8.15
CA GLY A 61 6.74 1.49 8.39
C GLY A 61 6.70 2.42 7.17
N GLU A 62 7.21 1.98 6.01
CA GLU A 62 7.40 2.82 4.83
C GLU A 62 7.19 2.05 3.52
N LEU A 63 6.18 2.47 2.74
CA LEU A 63 6.04 2.08 1.34
C LEU A 63 6.70 3.16 0.46
N ARG A 64 7.75 2.75 -0.26
CA ARG A 64 8.55 3.64 -1.10
C ARG A 64 7.92 3.79 -2.46
N LEU A 65 7.53 5.03 -2.78
CA LEU A 65 6.83 5.41 -3.99
C LEU A 65 7.69 6.36 -4.81
N GLN A 66 7.74 6.12 -6.11
CA GLN A 66 8.38 7.01 -7.07
C GLN A 66 7.43 8.13 -7.49
N LYS A 67 7.96 9.14 -8.17
CA LYS A 67 7.15 10.27 -8.62
C LYS A 67 6.03 9.81 -9.58
N GLU A 68 6.35 8.86 -10.44
CA GLU A 68 5.44 8.27 -11.42
C GLU A 68 4.30 7.50 -10.74
N ASP A 69 4.54 6.91 -9.57
CA ASP A 69 3.50 6.28 -8.76
C ASP A 69 2.49 7.33 -8.28
N TRP A 70 2.97 8.44 -7.74
CA TRP A 70 2.13 9.54 -7.26
C TRP A 70 1.32 10.20 -8.38
N GLU A 71 1.91 10.35 -9.56
CA GLU A 71 1.22 10.86 -10.74
C GLU A 71 0.05 9.94 -11.11
N LYS A 72 0.27 8.61 -11.13
CA LYS A 72 -0.80 7.63 -11.38
C LYS A 72 -1.84 7.57 -10.27
N ILE A 73 -1.44 7.62 -9.01
CA ILE A 73 -2.38 7.64 -7.86
C ILE A 73 -3.33 8.83 -7.96
N LYS A 74 -2.81 10.01 -8.33
CA LYS A 74 -3.59 11.25 -8.41
C LYS A 74 -4.39 11.38 -9.71
N ALA A 75 -3.98 10.72 -10.79
CA ALA A 75 -4.65 10.82 -12.09
C ALA A 75 -6.14 10.48 -12.01
N GLU A 76 -6.98 11.33 -12.61
CA GLU A 76 -8.44 11.10 -12.70
C GLU A 76 -8.79 9.88 -13.54
N THR A 77 -7.92 9.49 -14.46
CA THR A 77 -8.11 8.29 -15.30
C THR A 77 -7.90 6.99 -14.52
N THR A 78 -7.22 7.02 -13.38
CA THR A 78 -6.96 5.84 -12.55
C THR A 78 -8.24 5.44 -11.82
N LYS A 79 -8.81 4.30 -12.22
CA LYS A 79 -10.06 3.76 -11.69
C LYS A 79 -9.81 2.87 -10.48
N LYS A 80 -8.79 2.01 -10.53
CA LYS A 80 -8.48 1.05 -9.47
C LYS A 80 -6.98 1.01 -9.20
N ILE A 81 -6.62 0.97 -7.92
CA ILE A 81 -5.26 0.80 -7.43
C ILE A 81 -5.25 -0.43 -6.53
N THR A 82 -4.36 -1.39 -6.78
CA THR A 82 -4.22 -2.60 -5.96
C THR A 82 -2.77 -2.76 -5.55
N LEU A 83 -2.50 -2.73 -4.24
CA LEU A 83 -1.21 -3.11 -3.69
C LEU A 83 -1.14 -4.63 -3.63
N THR A 84 -0.15 -5.21 -4.29
CA THR A 84 0.11 -6.66 -4.22
C THR A 84 1.48 -6.95 -3.68
N PHE A 85 1.65 -8.02 -2.92
CA PHE A 85 2.97 -8.50 -2.47
C PHE A 85 2.93 -9.99 -2.16
N ASP A 86 4.07 -10.65 -2.32
CA ASP A 86 4.25 -12.02 -1.87
C ASP A 86 4.61 -12.02 -0.39
N TYR A 87 3.95 -12.88 0.40
CA TYR A 87 4.24 -13.10 1.81
C TYR A 87 4.72 -14.52 2.07
N TYR A 88 5.91 -14.64 2.65
CA TYR A 88 6.53 -15.89 3.05
C TYR A 88 6.17 -16.18 4.51
N ALA A 89 5.09 -16.93 4.71
CA ALA A 89 4.71 -17.37 6.04
C ALA A 89 5.79 -18.30 6.61
N LEU A 90 6.41 -17.90 7.72
CA LEU A 90 7.32 -18.74 8.49
C LEU A 90 6.52 -19.88 9.13
N LYS A 91 6.46 -21.05 8.47
CA LYS A 91 5.80 -22.23 9.01
C LYS A 91 6.55 -23.52 8.66
N GLY A 92 7.55 -23.84 9.48
CA GLY A 92 8.28 -25.12 9.40
C GLY A 92 9.07 -25.30 8.10
N LYS A 93 9.18 -26.55 7.61
CA LYS A 93 10.02 -26.93 6.46
C LYS A 93 9.51 -26.51 5.07
N TYR A 94 8.34 -25.86 4.98
CA TYR A 94 7.71 -25.53 3.69
C TYR A 94 7.56 -24.02 3.51
N HIS A 95 8.26 -23.47 2.51
CA HIS A 95 8.10 -22.10 2.04
C HIS A 95 6.83 -21.99 1.19
N ASN A 96 5.68 -21.82 1.84
CA ASN A 96 4.44 -21.50 1.13
C ASN A 96 4.30 -19.98 1.04
N SER A 97 4.72 -19.39 -0.09
CA SER A 97 4.40 -18.01 -0.41
C SER A 97 2.91 -17.87 -0.76
N VAL A 98 2.31 -16.75 -0.40
CA VAL A 98 0.97 -16.34 -0.85
C VAL A 98 1.07 -14.91 -1.35
N ASN A 99 0.50 -14.65 -2.51
CA ASN A 99 0.34 -13.30 -3.02
C ASN A 99 -0.95 -12.70 -2.44
N PHE A 100 -0.83 -11.56 -1.75
CA PHE A 100 -1.98 -10.79 -1.30
C PHE A 100 -2.21 -9.63 -2.25
N GLY A 101 -3.47 -9.35 -2.58
CA GLY A 101 -3.90 -8.16 -3.32
C GLY A 101 -4.90 -7.35 -2.51
N ILE A 102 -4.60 -6.08 -2.28
CA ILE A 102 -5.42 -5.18 -1.47
C ILE A 102 -5.77 -3.97 -2.30
N GLU A 103 -7.07 -3.76 -2.52
CA GLU A 103 -7.56 -2.57 -3.19
C GLU A 103 -7.35 -1.34 -2.31
N MET A 104 -6.75 -0.30 -2.89
CA MET A 104 -6.48 0.96 -2.23
C MET A 104 -7.23 2.08 -2.93
N GLN A 105 -7.88 2.93 -2.14
CA GLN A 105 -8.50 4.16 -2.61
C GLN A 105 -7.50 5.32 -2.52
N LYS A 106 -7.67 6.33 -3.38
CA LYS A 106 -6.80 7.53 -3.44
C LYS A 106 -6.62 8.17 -2.05
N HIS A 107 -7.69 8.28 -1.28
CA HIS A 107 -7.68 8.89 0.05
C HIS A 107 -6.84 8.13 1.10
N HIS A 108 -6.49 6.86 0.87
CA HIS A 108 -5.57 6.12 1.74
C HIS A 108 -4.13 6.62 1.61
N PHE A 109 -3.73 7.08 0.41
CA PHE A 109 -2.40 7.63 0.14
C PHE A 109 -2.22 9.06 0.68
N GLU A 110 -3.32 9.73 1.02
CA GLU A 110 -3.32 11.06 1.63
C GLU A 110 -3.23 11.00 3.16
N LYS A 111 -3.33 9.81 3.76
CA LYS A 111 -3.22 9.65 5.21
C LYS A 111 -1.77 9.83 5.63
N SER A 112 -1.57 10.54 6.75
CA SER A 112 -0.25 10.69 7.37
C SER A 112 0.35 9.37 7.83
N TYR A 113 -0.50 8.38 8.12
CA TYR A 113 -0.13 7.05 8.56
C TYR A 113 -1.21 6.03 8.19
N LEU A 114 -0.80 4.88 7.68
CA LEU A 114 -1.68 3.78 7.26
C LEU A 114 -1.20 2.45 7.84
N ILE A 115 -2.11 1.65 8.36
CA ILE A 115 -1.84 0.29 8.83
C ILE A 115 -2.65 -0.67 7.98
N LEU A 116 -1.97 -1.48 7.19
CA LEU A 116 -2.56 -2.61 6.48
C LEU A 116 -2.48 -3.85 7.36
N ARG A 117 -3.63 -4.40 7.73
CA ARG A 117 -3.72 -5.69 8.39
C ARG A 117 -4.26 -6.73 7.44
N VAL A 118 -3.52 -7.81 7.24
CA VAL A 118 -3.94 -8.96 6.47
C VAL A 118 -4.13 -10.15 7.41
N TYR A 119 -5.30 -10.76 7.35
CA TYR A 119 -5.67 -11.93 8.12
C TYR A 119 -5.75 -13.14 7.18
N ASP A 120 -4.69 -13.94 7.17
CA ASP A 120 -4.53 -15.11 6.34
C ASP A 120 -5.21 -16.34 6.97
N PHE A 121 -6.18 -16.91 6.25
CA PHE A 121 -7.00 -18.01 6.74
C PHE A 121 -6.29 -19.37 6.74
N ARG A 122 -5.05 -19.48 6.25
CA ARG A 122 -4.20 -20.65 6.52
C ARG A 122 -3.98 -20.85 8.02
N GLU A 123 -4.02 -19.77 8.80
CA GLU A 123 -4.15 -19.85 10.26
C GLU A 123 -5.63 -19.95 10.67
N ARG A 124 -6.00 -21.12 11.22
CA ARG A 124 -7.39 -21.46 11.58
C ARG A 124 -8.04 -20.44 12.50
N LYS A 125 -7.27 -19.77 13.39
CA LYS A 125 -7.81 -18.75 14.31
C LYS A 125 -8.43 -17.57 13.55
N PHE A 126 -7.82 -17.12 12.46
CA PHE A 126 -8.34 -16.00 11.66
C PHE A 126 -9.48 -16.42 10.74
N ARG A 127 -9.41 -17.63 10.18
CA ARG A 127 -10.53 -18.19 9.42
C ARG A 127 -11.80 -18.28 10.25
N LYS A 128 -11.70 -18.76 11.51
CA LYS A 128 -12.84 -18.79 12.43
C LYS A 128 -13.36 -17.39 12.76
N ARG A 129 -12.45 -16.42 12.92
CA ARG A 129 -12.80 -15.06 13.35
C ARG A 129 -13.43 -14.21 12.25
N TYR A 130 -13.01 -14.40 10.98
CA TYR A 130 -13.38 -13.50 9.88
C TYR A 130 -13.88 -14.21 8.62
N GLY A 131 -13.85 -15.54 8.56
CA GLY A 131 -14.16 -16.30 7.34
C GLY A 131 -15.63 -16.25 6.91
N CYS A 132 -16.53 -15.68 7.71
CA CYS A 132 -17.92 -15.40 7.29
C CYS A 132 -18.04 -14.10 6.48
N LEU A 133 -17.00 -13.27 6.45
CA LEU A 133 -17.04 -11.93 5.83
C LEU A 133 -16.59 -11.94 4.36
N THR A 134 -15.99 -13.04 3.91
CA THR A 134 -15.47 -13.17 2.56
C THR A 134 -15.29 -14.65 2.21
N ASP A 135 -15.47 -14.98 0.94
CA ASP A 135 -15.16 -16.30 0.37
C ASP A 135 -13.66 -16.45 0.03
N GLU A 136 -12.90 -15.36 0.14
CA GLU A 136 -11.46 -15.34 -0.11
C GLU A 136 -10.66 -16.11 0.95
N LYS A 137 -9.41 -16.45 0.61
CA LYS A 137 -8.49 -17.16 1.52
C LYS A 137 -7.85 -16.24 2.58
N TYR A 138 -8.17 -14.95 2.55
CA TYR A 138 -7.73 -13.96 3.51
C TYR A 138 -8.73 -12.79 3.51
N ILE A 139 -8.61 -11.92 4.49
CA ILE A 139 -9.26 -10.61 4.50
C ILE A 139 -8.25 -9.54 4.87
N ALA A 140 -8.40 -8.33 4.35
CA ALA A 140 -7.55 -7.20 4.68
C ALA A 140 -8.37 -6.01 5.18
N GLU A 141 -7.80 -5.25 6.10
CA GLU A 141 -8.33 -3.94 6.52
C GLU A 141 -7.23 -2.87 6.46
N LEU A 142 -7.64 -1.65 6.16
CA LEU A 142 -6.80 -0.46 6.16
C LEU A 142 -7.24 0.44 7.30
N ASN A 143 -6.35 0.63 8.28
CA ASN A 143 -6.64 1.38 9.49
C ASN A 143 -5.74 2.62 9.53
N PHE A 144 -6.27 3.72 10.06
CA PHE A 144 -5.60 5.01 10.19
C PHE A 144 -6.15 5.70 11.45
N PRO A 145 -5.50 6.76 11.98
CA PRO A 145 -5.89 7.31 13.30
C PRO A 145 -7.36 7.71 13.45
N GLN A 146 -8.07 7.96 12.34
CA GLN A 146 -9.49 8.34 12.31
C GLN A 146 -10.42 7.22 11.77
N GLY A 147 -9.96 5.97 11.61
CA GLY A 147 -10.81 4.92 11.05
C GLY A 147 -10.17 3.53 10.95
N GLY A 148 -11.00 2.54 10.69
CA GLY A 148 -10.59 1.14 10.51
C GLY A 148 -10.95 0.28 11.71
N ILE A 149 -12.08 -0.42 11.59
CA ILE A 149 -12.49 -1.49 12.49
C ILE A 149 -13.02 -2.63 11.62
N LEU A 150 -12.31 -3.75 11.56
CA LEU A 150 -12.86 -4.99 11.02
C LEU A 150 -13.76 -5.66 12.05
N ILE A 151 -15.05 -5.74 11.72
CA ILE A 151 -16.04 -6.46 12.52
C ILE A 151 -15.72 -7.97 12.45
N ARG A 152 -15.97 -8.69 13.55
CA ARG A 152 -15.72 -10.14 13.63
C ARG A 152 -16.99 -10.91 13.31
N CYS A 153 -16.83 -12.14 12.84
CA CYS A 153 -17.92 -13.12 12.83
C CYS A 153 -18.47 -13.30 14.24
N ARG A 154 -19.78 -13.49 14.33
CA ARG A 154 -20.50 -13.73 15.58
C ARG A 154 -20.20 -15.11 16.14
#